data_AF-E6PNH2-F1
#
_entry.id   AF-E6PNH2-F1
#
_cell.length_a   1.000
_cell.length_b   1.000
_cell.length_c   1.000
_cell.angle_alpha   90.00
_cell.angle_beta   90.00
_cell.angle_gamma   90.00
#
_symmetry.space_group_name_H-M   'P 1'
#
loop_
_entity.id
_entity.type
_entity.pdbx_description
1 polymer ?
#
loop_
_entity_poly.entity_id
_entity_poly.type
_entity_poly.pdbx_seq_one_letter_code
_entity_poly.pdbx_strand_id
1 'polypeptide(L)' 'MTRKNLDMGLHLRLQNALLKAQTTQQGRALLQSLDLESFLLPQEAWFLGIQELTEILNGTHPPIPLSEIYESA' A
#
# COMPACT_ATOMS: atom_id res chain seq x y z
N MET A 1 -6.47 -1.64 5.88
CA MET A 1 -7.36 -1.06 6.91
C MET A 1 -7.44 -2.01 8.08
N THR A 2 -6.83 -1.68 9.23
CA THR A 2 -7.22 -2.33 10.49
C THR A 2 -8.68 -1.98 10.76
N ARG A 3 -9.49 -2.91 11.29
CA ARG A 3 -10.91 -2.64 11.62
C ARG A 3 -11.02 -1.31 12.36
N LYS A 4 -12.03 -0.48 12.07
CA LYS A 4 -12.27 0.86 12.65
C LYS A 4 -12.22 0.92 14.19
N ASN A 5 -12.27 -0.23 14.88
CA ASN A 5 -12.31 -0.35 16.34
C ASN A 5 -11.03 -0.94 16.94
N LEU A 6 -9.92 -1.03 16.18
CA LEU A 6 -8.66 -1.48 16.75
C LEU A 6 -8.08 -0.38 17.63
N ASP A 7 -7.78 -0.69 18.90
CA ASP A 7 -7.09 0.20 19.81
C ASP A 7 -5.81 0.78 19.16
N MET A 8 -5.60 2.08 19.27
CA MET A 8 -4.48 2.77 18.61
C MET A 8 -3.13 2.27 19.15
N GLY A 9 -3.04 1.98 20.45
CA GLY A 9 -1.83 1.41 21.05
C GLY A 9 -1.52 0.02 20.51
N LEU A 10 -2.54 -0.82 20.36
CA LEU A 10 -2.43 -2.13 19.72
C LEU A 10 -2.05 -2.01 18.23
N HIS A 11 -2.64 -1.07 17.50
CA HIS A 11 -2.31 -0.79 16.12
C HIS A 11 -0.82 -0.49 15.94
N LEU A 12 -0.29 0.46 16.71
CA LEU A 12 1.12 0.85 16.64
C LEU A 12 2.07 -0.29 17.05
N ARG A 13 1.68 -1.11 18.04
CA ARG A 13 2.48 -2.29 18.43
C ARG A 13 2.54 -3.33 17.31
N LEU A 14 1.40 -3.63 16.67
CA LEU A 14 1.35 -4.57 15.55
C LEU A 14 2.14 -4.04 14.34
N GLN A 15 1.98 -2.77 14.01
CA GLN A 15 2.74 -2.13 12.93
C GLN A 15 4.24 -2.25 13.19
N ASN A 16 4.70 -1.89 14.39
CA ASN A 16 6.11 -2.02 14.76
C ASN A 16 6.61 -3.47 14.73
N ALA A 17 5.79 -4.44 15.14
CA ALA A 17 6.15 -5.85 15.09
C ALA A 17 6.34 -6.34 13.65
N LEU A 18 5.44 -5.95 12.75
CA LEU A 18 5.52 -6.29 11.32
C LEU A 18 6.75 -5.65 10.67
N LEU A 19 7.00 -4.35 10.89
CA LEU A 19 8.17 -3.66 10.33
C LEU A 19 9.50 -4.24 10.83
N LYS A 20 9.50 -4.85 12.02
CA LYS A 20 10.68 -5.52 12.59
C LYS A 20 10.72 -7.02 12.32
N ALA A 21 9.81 -7.58 11.52
CA ALA A 21 9.70 -9.03 11.33
C ALA A 21 11.03 -9.67 10.93
N GLN A 22 11.81 -9.03 10.05
CA GLN A 22 13.11 -9.51 9.60
C GLN A 22 14.16 -9.68 10.71
N THR A 23 14.02 -8.97 11.84
CA THR A 23 15.01 -8.99 12.93
C THR A 23 14.82 -10.18 13.88
N THR A 24 13.65 -10.84 13.84
CA THR A 24 13.30 -11.97 14.72
C THR A 24 13.21 -13.28 13.96
N GLN A 25 13.46 -14.41 14.62
CA GLN A 25 13.32 -15.73 13.99
C GLN A 25 11.88 -16.01 13.56
N GLN A 26 10.91 -15.69 14.44
CA GLN A 26 9.49 -15.89 14.17
C GLN A 26 9.01 -15.01 13.02
N GLY A 27 9.45 -13.75 12.95
CA GLY A 27 9.09 -12.85 11.86
C GLY A 27 9.70 -13.27 10.52
N ARG A 28 10.94 -13.79 10.49
CA ARG A 28 11.53 -14.37 9.27
C ARG A 28 10.76 -15.61 8.79
N ALA A 29 10.33 -16.49 9.70
CA ALA A 29 9.51 -17.64 9.35
C ALA A 29 8.14 -17.21 8.77
N LEU A 30 7.53 -16.16 9.33
CA LEU A 30 6.30 -15.58 8.79
C LEU A 30 6.51 -15.04 7.36
N LEU A 31 7.56 -14.25 7.16
CA LEU A 31 7.91 -13.69 5.84
C LEU A 31 8.09 -14.80 4.79
N GLN A 32 8.83 -15.85 5.15
CA GLN A 32 9.02 -17.01 4.27
C GLN A 32 7.70 -17.75 3.96
N SER A 33 6.80 -17.91 4.94
CA SER A 33 5.51 -18.57 4.72
C SER A 33 4.57 -17.81 3.78
N LEU A 34 4.81 -16.51 3.62
CA LEU A 34 4.03 -15.60 2.77
C LEU A 34 4.73 -15.29 1.44
N ASP A 35 5.92 -15.84 1.21
CA ASP A 35 6.80 -15.49 0.09
C ASP A 35 7.07 -13.98 -0.01
N LEU A 36 7.35 -13.37 1.16
CA LEU A 36 7.65 -11.95 1.29
C LEU A 36 9.07 -11.73 1.79
N GLU A 37 9.71 -10.65 1.34
CA GLU A 37 11.02 -10.23 1.85
C GLU A 37 10.91 -9.34 3.09
N SER A 38 9.94 -8.41 3.10
CA SER A 38 9.76 -7.46 4.20
C SER A 38 8.34 -6.88 4.25
N PHE A 39 8.00 -6.26 5.38
CA PHE A 39 6.83 -5.39 5.51
C PHE A 39 7.27 -3.93 5.46
N LEU A 40 6.50 -3.11 4.76
CA LEU A 40 6.77 -1.68 4.61
C LEU A 40 5.68 -0.83 5.26
N LEU A 41 6.04 0.41 5.61
CA LEU A 41 5.05 1.42 6.00
C LEU A 41 4.20 1.77 4.77
N PRO A 42 2.87 1.73 4.87
CA PRO A 42 2.02 2.09 3.75
C PRO A 42 2.21 3.58 3.43
N GLN A 43 2.45 3.88 2.14
CA GLN A 43 2.42 5.24 1.63
C GLN A 43 1.14 5.42 0.81
N GLU A 44 0.40 6.50 1.08
CA GLU A 44 -0.87 6.78 0.38
C GLU A 44 -0.66 6.86 -1.14
N ALA A 45 0.48 7.41 -1.57
CA ALA A 45 0.88 7.51 -2.96
C ALA A 45 0.89 6.17 -3.72
N TRP A 46 1.18 5.05 -3.04
CA TRP A 46 1.19 3.71 -3.68
C TRP A 46 -0.20 3.26 -4.15
N PHE A 47 -1.26 3.84 -3.59
CA PHE A 47 -2.63 3.46 -3.90
C PHE A 47 -3.26 4.38 -4.96
N LEU A 48 -2.58 5.46 -5.37
CA LEU A 48 -3.09 6.42 -6.35
C LEU A 48 -3.36 5.75 -7.71
N GLY A 49 -2.47 4.87 -8.17
CA GLY A 49 -2.71 4.14 -9.43
C GLY A 49 -3.94 3.21 -9.38
N ILE A 50 -4.25 2.64 -8.21
CA ILE A 50 -5.45 1.81 -8.02
C ILE A 50 -6.70 2.69 -8.04
N GLN A 51 -6.64 3.86 -7.40
CA GLN A 51 -7.71 4.84 -7.44
C GLN A 51 -7.97 5.31 -8.88
N GLU A 52 -6.91 5.63 -9.62
CA GLU A 52 -7.00 6.07 -11.01
C GLU A 52 -7.66 5.01 -11.90
N LEU A 53 -7.22 3.75 -11.82
CA LEU A 53 -7.84 2.64 -12.54
C LEU A 53 -9.32 2.47 -12.19
N THR A 54 -9.67 2.67 -10.92
CA THR A 54 -11.07 2.62 -10.46
C THR A 54 -11.90 3.74 -11.08
N GLU A 55 -11.37 4.95 -11.15
CA GLU A 55 -12.02 6.09 -11.79
C GLU A 55 -12.20 5.88 -13.29
N ILE A 56 -11.21 5.28 -13.97
CA ILE A 56 -11.29 4.93 -15.40
C ILE A 56 -12.42 3.92 -15.62
N LEU A 57 -12.45 2.83 -14.84
CA LEU A 57 -13.48 1.80 -14.94
C LEU A 57 -14.88 2.34 -14.63
N ASN A 58 -14.98 3.33 -13.74
CA ASN A 58 -16.24 3.99 -13.39
C ASN A 58 -16.64 5.12 -14.35
N GLY A 59 -15.82 5.45 -15.35
CA GLY A 59 -16.05 6.54 -16.29
C GLY A 59 -16.02 7.94 -15.66
N THR A 60 -15.40 8.07 -14.48
CA THR A 60 -15.26 9.34 -13.74
C THR A 60 -13.85 9.93 -13.85
N HIS A 61 -12.93 9.22 -14.53
CA HIS A 61 -11.59 9.72 -14.78
C HIS A 61 -11.65 10.94 -15.72
N PRO A 62 -10.99 12.05 -15.38
CA PRO A 62 -10.99 13.24 -16.21
C PRO A 62 -10.29 12.96 -17.54
N PRO A 63 -10.78 13.52 -18.67
CA PRO A 63 -10.14 13.29 -19.96
C PRO A 63 -8.68 13.77 -19.92
N ILE A 64 -7.77 12.92 -20.38
CA ILE A 64 -6.35 13.28 -20.52
C ILE A 64 -6.25 14.46 -21.50
N PRO A 65 -5.73 15.63 -21.09
CA PRO A 65 -5.63 16.79 -21.96
C PRO A 65 -4.69 16.47 -23.12
N LEU A 66 -5.17 16.65 -24.35
CA LEU A 66 -4.37 16.38 -25.56
C LEU A 66 -3.05 17.17 -25.59
N SER A 67 -2.99 18.33 -24.94
CA SER A 67 -1.77 19.12 -24.80
C SER A 67 -0.61 18.36 -24.13
N GLU A 68 -0.90 17.47 -23.18
CA GLU A 68 0.12 16.67 -22.48
C GLU A 68 0.67 15.53 -23.37
N ILE A 69 -0.12 15.10 -24.36
CA ILE A 69 0.26 14.02 -25.30
C ILE A 69 1.18 14.55 -26.40
N TYR A 70 1.04 15.82 -26.81
CA TYR A 70 1.83 16.41 -27.89
C TYR A 70 3.15 17.07 -27.43
N GLU A 71 3.32 17.37 -26.15
CA GLU A 71 4.62 17.85 -25.63
C GLU A 71 5.65 16.73 -25.44
N SER A 72 5.22 15.46 -25.46
CA SER A 72 6.06 14.28 -25.24
C SER A 72 6.32 13.44 -26.51
N ALA A 73 5.84 13.88 -27.68
CA ALA A 73 5.97 13.17 -28.97
C ALA A 73 7.02 13.79 -29.91
#